data_AF-A0A924EFY9-F1
#
_entry.id   AF-A0A924EFY9-F1
#
_cell.length_a   1.000
_cell.length_b   1.000
_cell.length_c   1.000
_cell.angle_alpha   90.00
_cell.angle_beta   90.00
_cell.angle_gamma   90.00
#
_symmetry.space_group_name_H-M   'P 1'
#
loop_
_entity.id
_entity.type
_entity.pdbx_description
1 polymer ?
#
loop_
_entity_poly.entity_id
_entity_poly.type
_entity_poly.pdbx_seq_one_letter_code
_entity_poly.pdbx_strand_id
1 'polypeptide(L)'
;METEHSEVRQPATVRADTPSYRWIENAHILLWLLKDTFWAMEWRTGALIMIFPTLSVAFWLLWRSRKTITDLMHNLAVCLWISGNSIWMGGEFFKKDMRPVAVVLFVIGLTVLAIYYLFYFKKDFREIEEK
;
A
#
# COMPACT_ATOMS: atom_id res chain seq x y z
N MET A 1 -41.37 -2.72 48.32
CA MET A 1 -40.26 -1.77 48.08
C MET A 1 -39.14 -2.59 47.46
N GLU A 2 -39.35 -2.97 46.20
CA GLU A 2 -38.38 -3.76 45.42
C GLU A 2 -37.30 -2.79 44.96
N THR A 3 -36.08 -2.98 45.44
CA THR A 3 -34.90 -2.35 44.86
C THR A 3 -34.56 -3.14 43.60
N GLU A 4 -35.00 -2.65 42.44
CA GLU A 4 -34.46 -3.04 41.13
C GLU A 4 -32.94 -2.86 41.16
N HIS A 5 -32.21 -3.95 41.37
CA HIS A 5 -30.81 -3.99 41.00
C HIS A 5 -30.76 -4.09 39.48
N SER A 6 -30.69 -2.93 38.84
CA SER A 6 -30.47 -2.80 37.41
C SER A 6 -29.16 -3.50 37.05
N GLU A 7 -29.28 -4.70 36.49
CA GLU A 7 -28.18 -5.46 35.94
C GLU A 7 -27.65 -4.69 34.72
N VAL A 8 -26.52 -3.99 34.90
CA VAL A 8 -25.84 -3.27 33.82
C VAL A 8 -25.37 -4.32 32.80
N ARG A 9 -26.17 -4.52 31.76
CA ARG A 9 -25.84 -5.37 30.62
C ARG A 9 -24.65 -4.74 29.89
N GLN A 10 -23.44 -5.19 30.22
CA GLN A 10 -22.24 -4.85 29.46
C GLN A 10 -22.49 -5.19 27.99
N PRO A 11 -22.36 -4.24 27.05
CA PRO A 11 -22.54 -4.57 25.64
C PRO A 11 -21.49 -5.61 25.25
N ALA A 12 -21.99 -6.67 24.62
CA ALA A 12 -21.20 -7.79 24.11
C ALA A 12 -19.94 -7.29 23.40
N THR A 13 -18.82 -7.90 23.80
CA THR A 13 -17.48 -7.74 23.26
C THR A 13 -17.46 -7.32 21.79
N VAL A 14 -17.17 -6.02 21.55
CA VAL A 14 -16.59 -5.60 20.27
C VAL A 14 -15.28 -6.37 20.19
N ARG A 15 -15.28 -7.51 19.50
CA ARG A 15 -14.03 -8.13 19.04
C ARG A 15 -13.39 -7.03 18.20
N ALA A 16 -12.41 -6.34 18.78
CA ALA A 16 -11.50 -5.51 18.03
C ALA A 16 -10.89 -6.45 16.99
N ASP A 17 -11.40 -6.38 15.76
CA ASP A 17 -10.83 -7.07 14.62
C ASP A 17 -9.34 -6.76 14.64
N THR A 18 -8.54 -7.78 14.91
CA THR A 18 -7.11 -7.65 15.15
C THR A 18 -6.47 -6.90 13.98
N PRO A 19 -5.90 -5.70 14.19
CA PRO A 19 -5.31 -4.93 13.09
C PRO A 19 -3.89 -5.45 12.81
N SER A 20 -3.74 -6.75 12.56
CA SER A 20 -2.44 -7.41 12.46
C SER A 20 -1.65 -7.00 11.21
N TYR A 21 -2.28 -6.29 10.26
CA TYR A 21 -1.68 -5.93 8.98
C TYR A 21 -1.31 -4.44 8.87
N ARG A 22 -1.99 -3.56 9.62
CA ARG A 22 -1.78 -2.10 9.55
C ARG A 22 -0.36 -1.70 9.91
N TRP A 23 0.26 -2.43 10.83
CA TRP A 23 1.66 -2.19 11.18
C TRP A 23 2.61 -2.46 10.01
N ILE A 24 2.35 -3.48 9.17
CA ILE A 24 3.19 -3.82 8.02
C ILE A 24 2.98 -2.82 6.90
N GLU A 25 1.75 -2.38 6.65
CA GLU A 25 1.47 -1.28 5.70
C GLU A 25 2.18 0.02 6.14
N ASN A 26 2.10 0.36 7.43
CA ASN A 26 2.80 1.52 7.98
C ASN A 26 4.32 1.36 7.88
N ALA A 27 4.85 0.17 8.16
CA ALA A 27 6.28 -0.13 8.02
C ALA A 27 6.72 -0.08 6.55
N HIS A 28 5.88 -0.50 5.62
CA HIS A 28 6.11 -0.41 4.19
C HIS A 28 6.24 1.05 3.72
N ILE A 29 5.28 1.90 4.13
CA ILE A 29 5.31 3.33 3.83
C ILE A 29 6.57 3.97 4.45
N LEU A 30 6.91 3.62 5.68
CA LEU A 30 8.12 4.11 6.35
C LEU A 30 9.39 3.72 5.58
N LEU A 31 9.51 2.44 5.17
CA LEU A 31 10.64 1.95 4.38
C LEU A 31 10.75 2.67 3.04
N TRP A 32 9.62 2.88 2.37
CA TRP A 32 9.56 3.62 1.12
C TRP A 32 10.04 5.08 1.30
N LEU A 33 9.54 5.79 2.31
CA LEU A 33 9.97 7.17 2.59
C LEU A 33 11.47 7.24 2.93
N LEU A 34 11.98 6.28 3.69
CA LEU A 34 13.40 6.25 4.06
C LEU A 34 14.30 5.99 2.85
N LYS A 35 13.92 5.04 1.98
CA LYS A 35 14.58 4.79 0.69
C LYS A 35 14.62 6.06 -0.17
N ASP A 36 13.48 6.72 -0.34
CA ASP A 36 13.36 7.93 -1.18
C ASP A 36 14.13 9.11 -0.55
N THR A 37 14.25 9.18 0.78
CA THR A 37 15.10 10.16 1.47
C THR A 37 16.59 9.92 1.16
N PHE A 38 17.05 8.66 1.17
CA PHE A 38 18.43 8.34 0.75
C PHE A 38 18.69 8.69 -0.71
N TRP A 39 17.70 8.51 -1.58
CA TRP A 39 17.79 8.92 -2.98
C TRP A 39 17.86 10.44 -3.12
N ALA A 40 17.03 11.19 -2.39
CA ALA A 40 17.06 12.66 -2.39
C ALA A 40 18.38 13.24 -1.85
N MET A 41 19.04 12.52 -0.94
CA MET A 41 20.40 12.85 -0.46
C MET A 41 21.51 12.38 -1.43
N GLU A 42 21.16 11.85 -2.60
CA GLU A 42 22.06 11.25 -3.60
C GLU A 42 22.97 10.13 -3.04
N TRP A 43 22.57 9.51 -1.93
CA TRP A 43 23.35 8.46 -1.29
C TRP A 43 23.13 7.12 -1.98
N ARG A 44 23.93 6.87 -3.02
CA ARG A 44 23.84 5.68 -3.91
C ARG A 44 23.73 4.36 -3.17
N THR A 45 24.67 4.08 -2.27
CA THR A 45 24.73 2.78 -1.57
C THR A 45 23.55 2.59 -0.62
N GLY A 46 23.19 3.62 0.16
CA GLY A 46 22.05 3.55 1.08
C GLY A 46 20.73 3.35 0.34
N ALA A 47 20.53 4.10 -0.74
CA ALA A 47 19.32 4.02 -1.55
C ALA A 47 19.19 2.64 -2.24
N LEU A 48 20.27 2.10 -2.83
CA LEU A 48 20.29 0.76 -3.44
C LEU A 48 19.98 -0.35 -2.44
N ILE A 49 20.62 -0.31 -1.26
CA ILE A 49 20.36 -1.29 -0.18
C ILE A 49 18.89 -1.25 0.23
N MET A 50 18.30 -0.05 0.33
CA MET A 50 16.91 0.12 0.73
C MET A 50 15.88 -0.25 -0.34
N ILE A 51 16.26 -0.40 -1.62
CA ILE A 51 15.35 -0.95 -2.64
C ILE A 51 14.89 -2.35 -2.24
N PHE A 52 15.83 -3.19 -1.80
CA PHE A 52 15.57 -4.60 -1.54
C PHE A 52 14.50 -4.83 -0.44
N PRO A 53 14.61 -4.25 0.77
CA PRO A 53 13.58 -4.40 1.79
C PRO A 53 12.26 -3.73 1.36
N THR A 54 12.31 -2.59 0.67
CA THR A 54 11.10 -1.86 0.23
C THR A 54 10.29 -2.67 -0.79
N LEU A 55 10.96 -3.21 -1.82
CA LEU A 55 10.31 -4.06 -2.82
C LEU A 55 9.86 -5.39 -2.21
N SER A 56 10.66 -6.00 -1.33
CA SER A 56 10.28 -7.25 -0.67
C SER A 56 8.97 -7.10 0.10
N VAL A 57 8.82 -6.00 0.85
CA VAL A 57 7.57 -5.72 1.58
C VAL A 57 6.44 -5.38 0.61
N ALA A 58 6.69 -4.60 -0.46
CA ALA A 58 5.67 -4.29 -1.48
C ALA A 58 5.09 -5.56 -2.13
N PHE A 59 5.95 -6.49 -2.55
CA PHE A 59 5.55 -7.76 -3.13
C PHE A 59 4.86 -8.68 -2.11
N TRP A 60 5.31 -8.66 -0.86
CA TRP A 60 4.67 -9.41 0.22
C TRP A 60 3.24 -8.91 0.49
N LEU A 61 3.05 -7.59 0.55
CA LEU A 61 1.72 -6.97 0.66
C LEU A 61 0.87 -7.39 -0.54
N LEU A 62 1.38 -7.26 -1.76
CA LEU A 62 0.68 -7.65 -2.98
C LEU A 62 0.22 -9.12 -2.98
N TRP A 63 1.10 -10.04 -2.59
CA TRP A 63 0.78 -11.47 -2.52
C TRP A 63 -0.31 -11.75 -1.49
N ARG A 64 -0.30 -11.02 -0.37
CA ARG A 64 -1.27 -11.19 0.70
C ARG A 64 -2.64 -10.59 0.36
N SER A 65 -2.65 -9.46 -0.33
CA SER A 65 -3.84 -8.74 -0.77
C SER A 65 -4.66 -9.45 -1.85
N ARG A 66 -4.22 -10.63 -2.32
CA ARG A 66 -5.00 -11.48 -3.25
C ARG A 66 -6.37 -11.91 -2.72
N LYS A 67 -6.67 -11.70 -1.44
CA LYS A 67 -7.98 -12.01 -0.84
C LYS A 67 -9.08 -11.03 -1.26
N THR A 68 -8.73 -9.78 -1.57
CA THR A 68 -9.68 -8.73 -1.96
C THR A 68 -9.23 -8.10 -3.26
N ILE A 69 -10.08 -8.06 -4.28
CA ILE A 69 -9.73 -7.46 -5.58
C ILE A 69 -9.37 -5.97 -5.41
N THR A 70 -10.09 -5.26 -4.54
CA THR A 70 -9.80 -3.86 -4.17
C THR A 70 -8.38 -3.69 -3.66
N ASP A 71 -8.00 -4.44 -2.62
CA ASP A 71 -6.66 -4.33 -2.03
C ASP A 71 -5.60 -4.80 -3.02
N LEU A 72 -5.89 -5.82 -3.84
CA LEU A 72 -4.98 -6.32 -4.87
C LEU A 72 -4.63 -5.24 -5.90
N MET A 73 -5.63 -4.55 -6.45
CA MET A 73 -5.41 -3.52 -7.49
C MET A 73 -4.63 -2.32 -6.93
N HIS A 74 -4.96 -1.87 -5.71
CA HIS A 74 -4.21 -0.79 -5.06
C HIS A 74 -2.77 -1.19 -4.76
N ASN A 75 -2.55 -2.35 -4.13
CA ASN A 75 -1.20 -2.82 -3.82
C ASN A 75 -0.40 -3.10 -5.09
N LEU A 76 -1.04 -3.54 -6.18
CA LEU A 76 -0.38 -3.71 -7.49
C LEU A 76 0.07 -2.37 -8.07
N ALA A 77 -0.79 -1.35 -8.02
CA ALA A 77 -0.46 0.00 -8.47
C ALA A 77 0.73 0.57 -7.69
N VAL A 78 0.73 0.43 -6.36
CA VAL A 78 1.85 0.85 -5.48
C VAL A 78 3.11 0.05 -5.80
N CYS A 79 3.02 -1.26 -6.00
CA CYS A 79 4.17 -2.11 -6.31
C CYS A 79 4.81 -1.73 -7.66
N LEU A 80 3.99 -1.42 -8.68
CA LEU A 80 4.44 -0.90 -9.97
C LEU A 80 5.11 0.47 -9.82
N TRP A 81 4.55 1.34 -8.98
CA TRP A 81 5.10 2.66 -8.69
C TRP A 81 6.48 2.57 -8.04
N ILE A 82 6.63 1.78 -6.98
CA ILE A 82 7.91 1.60 -6.28
C ILE A 82 8.95 0.96 -7.21
N SER A 83 8.54 0.04 -8.08
CA SER A 83 9.40 -0.58 -9.09
C SER A 83 9.90 0.45 -10.12
N GLY A 84 8.99 1.29 -10.64
CA GLY A 84 9.34 2.38 -11.57
C GLY A 84 10.30 3.39 -10.94
N ASN A 85 10.04 3.79 -9.70
CA ASN A 85 10.93 4.69 -8.95
C ASN A 85 12.32 4.07 -8.73
N SER A 86 12.38 2.77 -8.40
CA SER A 86 13.65 2.04 -8.26
C SER A 86 14.44 1.95 -9.58
N ILE A 87 13.76 1.81 -10.72
CA ILE A 87 14.38 1.80 -12.06
C ILE A 87 14.91 3.18 -12.43
N TRP A 88 14.14 4.25 -12.17
CA TRP A 88 14.61 5.63 -12.38
C TRP A 88 15.88 5.90 -11.57
N MET A 89 15.83 5.61 -10.28
CA MET A 89 16.97 5.79 -9.38
C MET A 89 18.20 5.00 -9.85
N GLY A 90 18.01 3.74 -10.26
CA GLY A 90 19.09 2.95 -10.85
C GLY A 90 19.68 3.63 -12.10
N GLY A 91 18.83 4.15 -12.99
CA GLY A 91 19.24 4.92 -14.15
C GLY A 91 20.15 6.11 -13.81
N GLU A 92 19.80 6.87 -12.78
CA GLU A 92 20.62 8.01 -12.34
C GLU A 92 22.00 7.58 -11.82
N PHE A 93 22.08 6.49 -11.06
CA PHE A 93 23.35 5.99 -10.57
C PHE A 93 24.26 5.45 -11.68
N PHE A 94 23.68 4.83 -12.71
CA PHE A 94 24.41 4.32 -13.88
C PHE A 94 24.55 5.35 -15.01
N LYS A 95 24.15 6.62 -14.80
CA LYS A 95 24.14 7.69 -15.82
C LYS A 95 23.44 7.28 -17.12
N LYS A 96 22.39 6.47 -17.01
CA LYS A 96 21.58 6.00 -18.13
C LYS A 96 20.17 6.55 -17.99
N ASP A 97 19.64 7.14 -19.06
CA ASP A 97 18.29 7.68 -19.08
C ASP A 97 17.23 6.56 -19.04
N MET A 98 16.91 6.12 -17.82
CA MET A 98 15.84 5.15 -17.55
C MET A 98 14.51 5.84 -17.19
N ARG A 99 14.47 7.18 -17.24
CA ARG A 99 13.26 7.97 -16.99
C ARG A 99 12.08 7.53 -17.87
N PRO A 100 12.24 7.27 -19.18
CA PRO A 100 11.11 6.83 -20.00
C PRO A 100 10.53 5.50 -19.52
N VAL A 101 11.37 4.56 -19.10
CA VAL A 101 10.95 3.25 -18.59
C VAL A 101 10.19 3.41 -17.27
N ALA A 102 10.68 4.28 -16.38
CA ALA A 102 10.01 4.58 -15.12
C ALA A 102 8.64 5.25 -15.33
N VAL A 103 8.56 6.21 -16.26
CA VAL A 103 7.29 6.87 -16.62
C VAL A 103 6.28 5.87 -17.16
N VAL A 104 6.69 4.93 -18.01
CA VAL A 104 5.80 3.86 -18.49
C VAL A 104 5.23 3.06 -17.31
N LEU A 105 6.07 2.69 -16.35
CA LEU A 105 5.60 1.96 -15.16
C LEU A 105 4.65 2.81 -14.28
N PHE A 106 4.91 4.10 -14.11
CA PHE A 106 4.01 5.00 -13.40
C PHE A 106 2.65 5.12 -14.09
N VAL A 107 2.64 5.28 -15.42
CA VAL A 107 1.41 5.36 -16.20
C VAL A 107 0.61 4.07 -16.11
N ILE A 108 1.28 2.90 -16.17
CA ILE A 108 0.60 1.60 -15.99
C ILE A 108 -0.01 1.51 -14.59
N GLY A 109 0.74 1.86 -13.53
CA GLY A 109 0.22 1.86 -12.16
C GLY A 109 -0.98 2.79 -11.97
N LEU A 110 -0.91 4.01 -12.51
CA LEU A 110 -2.03 4.96 -12.49
C LEU A 110 -3.24 4.45 -13.28
N THR A 111 -3.01 3.78 -14.42
CA THR A 111 -4.07 3.21 -15.24
C THR A 111 -4.79 2.09 -14.50
N VAL A 112 -4.06 1.21 -13.81
CA VAL A 112 -4.64 0.16 -12.96
C VAL A 112 -5.53 0.76 -11.88
N LEU A 113 -5.03 1.80 -11.21
CA LEU A 113 -5.79 2.49 -10.16
C LEU A 113 -7.04 3.20 -10.73
N ALA A 114 -6.90 3.88 -11.87
CA ALA A 114 -7.99 4.55 -12.55
C ALA A 114 -9.10 3.57 -12.99
N ILE A 115 -8.73 2.41 -13.56
CA ILE A 115 -9.69 1.35 -13.90
C ILE A 115 -10.42 0.87 -12.65
N TYR A 116 -9.70 0.64 -11.55
CA TYR A 116 -10.33 0.25 -10.29
C TYR A 116 -11.38 1.28 -9.84
N TYR A 117 -11.04 2.57 -9.80
CA TYR A 117 -11.99 3.61 -9.39
C TYR A 117 -13.15 3.80 -10.37
N LEU A 118 -12.93 3.69 -11.67
CA LEU A 118 -14.00 3.90 -12.65
C LEU A 118 -15.02 2.76 -12.67
N PHE A 119 -14.57 1.51 -12.48
CA PHE A 119 -15.45 0.33 -12.61
C PHE A 119 -15.94 -0.22 -11.27
N TYR A 120 -15.13 -0.16 -10.20
CA TYR A 120 -15.43 -0.82 -8.93
C TYR A 120 -15.91 0.13 -7.84
N PHE A 121 -15.61 1.43 -7.92
CA PHE A 121 -16.09 2.41 -6.94
C PHE A 121 -17.62 2.47 -6.86
N LYS A 122 -18.31 2.28 -7.99
CA LYS A 122 -19.78 2.25 -8.04
C LYS A 122 -20.40 1.01 -7.38
N LYS A 123 -19.63 -0.06 -7.21
CA LYS A 123 -20.10 -1.34 -6.65
C LYS A 123 -19.95 -1.34 -5.13
N ASP A 124 -18.81 -0.86 -4.62
CA ASP A 124 -18.55 -0.70 -3.19
C ASP A 124 -19.49 0.33 -2.56
N PHE A 125 -19.79 1.45 -3.25
CA PHE A 125 -20.73 2.46 -2.72
C PHE A 125 -22.15 1.91 -2.56
N ARG A 126 -22.59 1.02 -3.46
CA ARG A 126 -23.92 0.42 -3.43
C ARG A 126 -24.08 -0.60 -2.29
N GLU A 127 -23.00 -1.27 -1.91
CA GLU A 127 -22.97 -2.25 -0.82
C GLU A 127 -22.94 -1.57 0.57
N ILE A 128 -22.46 -0.33 0.65
CA ILE A 128 -22.55 0.53 1.85
C ILE A 128 -23.98 1.03 2.05
N GLU A 129 -24.71 1.30 0.98
CA GLU A 129 -26.09 1.81 1.04
C GLU A 129 -27.13 0.71 1.36
N GLU A 130 -26.80 -0.56 1.10
CA GLU A 130 -27.65 -1.72 1.40
C GLU A 130 -27.45 -2.30 2.83
N LYS A 131 -26.52 -1.75 3.62
CA LYS A 131 -26.20 -2.19 5.01
C LYS A 131 -26.76 -1.25 6.07
#